data_AF-A0A2H0U5E4-F1
#
_entry.id   AF-A0A2H0U5E4-F1
#
_cell.length_a   1.000
_cell.length_b   1.000
_cell.length_c   1.000
_cell.angle_alpha   90.00
_cell.angle_beta   90.00
_cell.angle_gamma   90.00
#
_symmetry.space_group_name_H-M   'P 1'
#
loop_
_entity.id
_entity.type
_entity.pdbx_description
1 polymer ?
#
loop_
_entity_poly.entity_id
_entity_poly.type
_entity_poly.pdbx_seq_one_letter_code
_entity_poly.pdbx_strand_id
1 'polypeptide(L)'
;MIIIMTHEEKIARIWTRLRGIFKLPGFSLKFMRRVIDQQGRGVLNLKKSYNLAHANLKTRVITVDIYTPKFRKPKSINSILRILAHEIAHFQKPPFRQRFRGKWIVRQHYPTYYQQVNWNVERMKEDEVLKNFFRQ
;
A
#
# COMPACT_ATOMS: atom_id res chain seq x y z
N MET A 1 -3.64 -17.16 -28.46
CA MET A 1 -4.48 -16.95 -27.26
C MET A 1 -3.89 -15.77 -26.48
N ILE A 2 -4.50 -14.58 -26.49
CA ILE A 2 -4.01 -13.44 -25.72
C ILE A 2 -4.46 -13.65 -24.28
N ILE A 3 -3.54 -14.02 -23.39
CA ILE A 3 -3.84 -14.14 -21.96
C ILE A 3 -4.01 -12.73 -21.39
N ILE A 4 -5.25 -12.32 -21.15
CA ILE A 4 -5.55 -11.03 -20.52
C ILE A 4 -5.17 -11.14 -19.04
N MET A 5 -4.08 -10.48 -18.64
CA MET A 5 -3.70 -10.38 -17.23
C MET A 5 -4.76 -9.65 -16.41
N THR A 6 -5.17 -10.26 -15.32
CA THR A 6 -6.05 -9.67 -14.32
C THR A 6 -5.36 -8.52 -13.57
N HIS A 7 -6.15 -7.66 -12.93
CA HIS A 7 -5.60 -6.57 -12.13
C HIS A 7 -4.74 -7.09 -10.97
N GLU A 8 -5.17 -8.16 -10.29
CA GLU A 8 -4.44 -8.80 -9.19
C GLU A 8 -3.08 -9.32 -9.62
N GLU A 9 -2.99 -10.00 -10.78
CA GLU A 9 -1.72 -10.48 -11.32
C GLU A 9 -0.79 -9.32 -11.68
N LYS A 10 -1.32 -8.21 -12.20
CA LYS A 10 -0.52 -7.00 -12.48
C LYS A 10 0.09 -6.46 -11.19
N ILE A 11 -0.71 -6.36 -10.12
CA ILE A 11 -0.22 -5.87 -8.82
C ILE A 11 0.76 -6.87 -8.19
N ALA A 12 0.55 -8.18 -8.32
CA ALA A 12 1.48 -9.20 -7.83
C ALA A 12 2.85 -9.14 -8.53
N ARG A 13 2.88 -8.88 -9.84
CA ARG A 13 4.14 -8.65 -10.58
C ARG A 13 4.85 -7.38 -10.12
N ILE A 14 4.10 -6.28 -9.94
CA ILE A 14 4.63 -5.02 -9.40
C ILE A 14 5.22 -5.24 -8.00
N TRP A 15 4.52 -5.97 -7.14
CA TRP A 15 5.00 -6.30 -5.81
C TRP A 15 6.31 -7.08 -5.81
N THR A 16 6.44 -8.05 -6.72
CA THR A 16 7.68 -8.83 -6.88
C THR A 16 8.85 -7.92 -7.21
N ARG A 17 8.63 -6.93 -8.09
CA ARG A 17 9.64 -5.92 -8.45
C ARG A 17 9.98 -5.01 -7.28
N LEU A 18 8.96 -4.50 -6.57
CA LEU A 18 9.11 -3.65 -5.39
C LEU A 18 9.92 -4.33 -4.27
N ARG A 19 9.65 -5.62 -4.01
CA ARG A 19 10.44 -6.41 -3.05
C ARG A 19 11.93 -6.40 -3.36
N GLY A 20 12.29 -6.46 -4.65
CA GLY A 20 13.68 -6.37 -5.11
C GLY A 20 14.26 -4.98 -4.85
N ILE A 21 13.55 -3.93 -5.25
CA ILE A 21 13.98 -2.53 -5.09
C ILE A 21 14.22 -2.18 -3.62
N PHE A 22 13.28 -2.55 -2.74
CA PHE A 22 13.30 -2.18 -1.32
C PHE A 22 13.91 -3.23 -0.40
N LYS A 23 14.45 -4.32 -0.96
CA LYS A 23 15.06 -5.44 -0.21
C LYS A 23 14.16 -5.89 0.96
N LEU A 24 12.96 -6.38 0.64
CA LEU A 24 11.94 -6.77 1.62
C LEU A 24 11.85 -8.30 1.80
N PRO A 25 12.84 -8.97 2.44
CA PRO A 25 12.86 -10.42 2.56
C PRO A 25 11.74 -10.93 3.46
N GLY A 26 11.03 -11.96 2.99
CA GLY A 26 9.92 -12.57 3.71
C GLY A 26 8.65 -11.73 3.76
N PHE A 27 8.60 -10.57 3.08
CA PHE A 27 7.36 -9.83 2.96
C PHE A 27 6.42 -10.45 1.93
N SER A 28 5.15 -10.56 2.31
CA SER A 28 4.06 -11.03 1.45
C SER A 28 3.01 -9.94 1.25
N LEU A 29 2.36 -9.96 0.08
CA LEU A 29 1.26 -9.07 -0.25
C LEU A 29 -0.05 -9.85 -0.21
N LYS A 30 -1.05 -9.28 0.45
CA LYS A 30 -2.43 -9.76 0.43
C LYS A 30 -3.35 -8.69 -0.13
N PHE A 31 -4.39 -9.13 -0.83
CA PHE A 31 -5.43 -8.24 -1.31
C PHE A 31 -6.61 -8.24 -0.36
N MET A 32 -7.09 -7.05 -0.02
CA MET A 32 -8.26 -6.90 0.83
C MET A 32 -9.50 -7.38 0.09
N ARG A 33 -10.19 -8.37 0.64
CA ARG A 33 -11.51 -8.82 0.18
C ARG A 33 -12.58 -8.07 0.95
N ARG A 34 -13.44 -7.35 0.24
CA ARG A 34 -14.57 -6.61 0.82
C ARG A 34 -15.87 -7.30 0.47
N VAL A 35 -16.85 -7.17 1.36
CA VAL A 35 -18.22 -7.62 1.09
C VAL A 35 -18.78 -6.80 -0.06
N ILE A 36 -19.37 -7.50 -1.03
CA ILE A 36 -20.05 -6.92 -2.20
C ILE A 36 -21.55 -7.17 -2.10
N ASP A 37 -22.34 -6.25 -2.65
CA ASP A 37 -23.78 -6.43 -2.81
C ASP A 37 -24.12 -7.30 -4.04
N GLN A 38 -25.40 -7.55 -4.26
CA GLN A 38 -25.91 -8.33 -5.38
C GLN A 38 -25.57 -7.72 -6.76
N GLN A 39 -25.23 -6.43 -6.80
CA GLN A 39 -24.85 -5.67 -7.99
C GLN A 39 -23.31 -5.57 -8.14
N GLY A 40 -22.54 -6.28 -7.31
CA GLY A 40 -21.08 -6.28 -7.34
C GLY A 40 -20.41 -5.01 -6.79
N ARG A 41 -21.18 -4.11 -6.16
CA ARG A 41 -20.65 -2.89 -5.52
C ARG A 41 -20.20 -3.20 -4.10
N GLY A 42 -19.22 -2.46 -3.60
CA GLY A 42 -18.74 -2.63 -2.23
C GLY A 42 -19.78 -2.12 -1.24
N VAL A 43 -20.11 -2.95 -0.25
CA VAL A 43 -21.05 -2.56 0.80
C VAL A 43 -20.40 -1.49 1.69
N LEU A 44 -20.85 -0.25 1.53
CA LEU A 44 -20.38 0.89 2.32
C LEU A 44 -21.15 1.00 3.64
N ASN A 45 -20.63 0.37 4.69
CA ASN A 45 -20.95 0.74 6.07
C ASN A 45 -20.34 2.12 6.43
N LEU A 46 -21.17 3.16 6.48
CA LEU A 46 -20.76 4.54 6.80
C LEU A 46 -20.30 4.72 8.26
N LYS A 47 -20.62 3.78 9.16
CA LYS A 47 -20.19 3.81 10.57
C LYS A 47 -18.78 3.27 10.78
N LYS A 48 -18.16 2.67 9.76
CA LYS A 48 -16.80 2.10 9.84
C LYS A 48 -15.81 2.97 9.06
N SER A 49 -14.66 3.26 9.68
CA SER A 49 -13.52 3.81 8.95
C SER A 49 -12.98 2.77 7.97
N TYR A 50 -12.63 3.22 6.76
CA TYR A 50 -12.08 2.34 5.74
C TYR A 50 -10.57 2.47 5.64
N ASN A 51 -9.88 1.44 6.13
CA ASN A 51 -8.45 1.32 5.90
C ASN A 51 -8.22 0.92 4.43
N LEU A 52 -7.38 1.69 3.73
CA LEU A 52 -6.99 1.41 2.34
C LEU A 52 -5.88 0.36 2.26
N ALA A 53 -5.03 0.31 3.28
CA ALA A 53 -4.03 -0.72 3.47
C ALA A 53 -3.67 -0.82 4.95
N HIS A 54 -2.92 -1.87 5.29
CA HIS A 54 -2.19 -1.97 6.55
C HIS A 54 -1.00 -2.90 6.39
N ALA A 55 0.10 -2.59 7.07
CA ALA A 55 1.24 -3.46 7.24
C ALA A 55 1.25 -4.09 8.64
N ASN A 56 1.41 -5.41 8.70
CA ASN A 56 1.77 -6.10 9.93
C ASN A 56 3.29 -6.33 9.94
N LEU A 57 4.01 -5.56 10.76
CA LEU A 57 5.46 -5.60 10.85
C LEU A 57 5.98 -6.93 11.43
N LYS A 58 5.22 -7.56 12.33
CA LYS A 58 5.61 -8.82 12.97
C LYS A 58 5.52 -9.99 12.00
N THR A 59 4.43 -10.07 11.23
CA THR A 59 4.21 -11.15 10.27
C THR A 59 4.71 -10.84 8.87
N ARG A 60 5.22 -9.61 8.64
CA ARG A 60 5.71 -9.12 7.33
C ARG A 60 4.66 -9.24 6.23
N VAL A 61 3.41 -8.96 6.57
CA VAL A 61 2.29 -8.98 5.62
C VAL A 61 1.85 -7.55 5.35
N ILE A 62 1.83 -7.14 4.09
CA ILE A 62 1.16 -5.92 3.65
C ILE A 62 -0.16 -6.33 3.02
N THR A 63 -1.26 -5.76 3.52
CA THR A 63 -2.60 -5.95 2.93
C THR A 63 -3.02 -4.64 2.28
N VAL A 64 -3.40 -4.68 1.00
CA VAL A 64 -3.84 -3.48 0.27
C VAL A 64 -5.19 -3.71 -0.40
N ASP A 65 -6.04 -2.69 -0.38
CA ASP A 65 -7.24 -2.66 -1.20
C ASP A 65 -6.90 -2.07 -2.58
N ILE A 66 -6.84 -2.94 -3.58
CA ILE A 66 -6.52 -2.58 -4.97
C ILE A 66 -7.75 -2.09 -5.75
N TYR A 67 -8.95 -2.15 -5.17
CA TYR A 67 -10.17 -1.74 -5.82
C TYR A 67 -10.81 -0.54 -5.11
N THR A 68 -11.58 0.25 -5.83
CA THR A 68 -12.31 1.40 -5.27
C THR A 68 -13.32 0.93 -4.22
N PRO A 69 -13.53 1.69 -3.12
CA PRO A 69 -14.42 1.23 -2.04
C PRO A 69 -15.87 1.00 -2.50
N LYS A 70 -16.43 1.93 -3.28
CA LYS A 70 -17.84 1.91 -3.71
C LYS A 70 -18.09 0.96 -4.88
N PHE A 71 -17.36 1.14 -5.98
CA PHE A 71 -17.67 0.44 -7.23
C PHE A 71 -16.83 -0.81 -7.48
N ARG A 72 -15.88 -1.11 -6.58
CA ARG A 72 -14.89 -2.19 -6.75
C ARG A 72 -14.16 -2.17 -8.10
N LYS A 73 -14.10 -1.01 -8.76
CA LYS A 73 -13.29 -0.80 -9.96
C LYS A 73 -11.79 -0.83 -9.60
N PRO A 74 -10.91 -1.36 -10.47
CA PRO A 74 -9.46 -1.31 -10.26
C PRO A 74 -8.97 0.11 -9.95
N LYS A 75 -8.13 0.25 -8.91
CA LYS A 75 -7.44 1.53 -8.66
C LYS A 75 -6.34 1.73 -9.69
N SER A 76 -5.97 2.98 -9.92
CA SER A 76 -4.78 3.28 -10.72
C SER A 76 -3.54 2.66 -10.06
N ILE A 77 -2.61 2.19 -10.90
CA ILE A 77 -1.36 1.61 -10.41
C ILE A 77 -0.57 2.66 -9.61
N ASN A 78 -0.57 3.93 -10.04
CA ASN A 78 0.00 5.04 -9.29
C ASN A 78 -0.53 5.13 -7.85
N SER A 79 -1.85 5.07 -7.67
CA SER A 79 -2.48 5.11 -6.35
C SER A 79 -2.03 3.93 -5.48
N ILE A 80 -1.95 2.72 -6.05
CA ILE A 80 -1.48 1.52 -5.35
C ILE A 80 0.01 1.65 -4.98
N LEU A 81 0.86 2.13 -5.89
CA LEU A 81 2.29 2.34 -5.63
C LEU A 81 2.52 3.33 -4.48
N ARG A 82 1.74 4.42 -4.42
CA ARG A 82 1.81 5.39 -3.31
C ARG A 82 1.35 4.78 -1.97
N ILE A 83 0.32 3.94 -2.00
CA ILE A 83 -0.11 3.19 -0.81
C ILE A 83 1.00 2.23 -0.36
N LEU A 84 1.60 1.48 -1.29
CA LEU A 84 2.70 0.57 -0.96
C LEU A 84 3.93 1.34 -0.45
N ALA A 85 4.25 2.51 -1.01
CA ALA A 85 5.34 3.37 -0.52
C ALA A 85 5.11 3.78 0.94
N HIS A 86 3.87 4.07 1.32
CA HIS A 86 3.45 4.35 2.70
C HIS A 86 3.64 3.13 3.60
N GLU A 87 3.09 1.98 3.22
CA GLU A 87 3.19 0.75 4.03
C GLU A 87 4.64 0.27 4.20
N ILE A 88 5.47 0.40 3.15
CA ILE A 88 6.90 0.08 3.22
C ILE A 88 7.64 1.06 4.15
N ALA A 89 7.25 2.34 4.19
CA ALA A 89 7.85 3.30 5.10
C ALA A 89 7.59 2.94 6.57
N HIS A 90 6.45 2.34 6.92
CA HIS A 90 6.23 1.83 8.29
C HIS A 90 7.21 0.73 8.69
N PHE A 91 7.77 -0.01 7.73
CA PHE A 91 8.83 -0.97 8.01
C PHE A 91 10.20 -0.31 8.15
N GLN A 92 10.52 0.65 7.29
CA GLN A 92 11.81 1.35 7.31
C GLN A 92 11.94 2.34 8.48
N LYS A 93 10.81 2.93 8.90
CA LYS A 93 10.69 3.91 9.99
C LYS A 93 9.54 3.47 10.90
N PRO A 94 9.75 2.40 11.71
CA PRO A 94 8.71 1.86 12.55
C PRO A 94 8.19 2.90 13.56
N PRO A 95 6.89 2.84 13.89
CA PRO A 95 6.34 3.68 14.94
C PRO A 95 7.06 3.47 16.27
N PHE A 96 7.31 4.55 17.00
CA PHE A 96 7.93 4.50 18.32
C PHE A 96 7.11 5.32 19.34
N ARG A 97 7.39 5.10 20.63
CA ARG A 97 6.77 5.86 21.72
C ARG A 97 7.72 6.96 22.17
N GLN A 98 7.19 8.14 22.42
CA GLN A 98 7.93 9.29 22.92
C GLN A 98 7.16 9.92 24.08
N ARG A 99 7.86 10.43 25.10
CA ARG A 99 7.26 11.29 26.12
C ARG A 99 7.22 12.73 25.61
N PHE A 100 6.04 13.34 25.55
CA PHE A 100 5.84 14.71 25.12
C PHE A 100 4.85 15.41 26.05
N ARG A 101 5.27 16.53 26.65
CA ARG A 101 4.46 17.29 27.63
C ARG A 101 3.85 16.39 28.72
N GLY A 102 4.68 15.52 29.30
CA GLY A 102 4.27 14.60 30.37
C GLY A 102 3.46 13.37 29.94
N LYS A 103 3.07 13.24 28.67
CA LYS A 103 2.27 12.11 28.17
C LYS A 103 3.08 11.19 27.24
N TRP A 104 2.79 9.90 27.27
CA TRP A 104 3.30 8.96 26.27
C TRP A 104 2.47 9.09 24.99
N ILE A 105 3.13 9.41 23.88
CA ILE A 105 2.52 9.50 22.56
C ILE A 105 3.14 8.47 21.61
N VAL A 106 2.35 7.97 20.66
CA VAL A 106 2.83 7.12 19.58
C VAL A 106 3.14 7.99 18.36
N ARG A 107 4.37 7.95 17.88
CA ARG A 107 4.81 8.64 16.67
C ARG A 107 4.73 7.67 15.49
N GLN A 108 3.57 7.64 14.82
CA GLN A 108 3.38 6.82 13.60
C GLN A 108 3.77 7.59 12.33
N HIS A 109 3.30 8.82 12.17
CA HIS A 109 3.49 9.64 10.96
C HIS A 109 4.17 10.98 11.28
N TYR A 110 5.45 10.93 11.64
CA TYR A 110 6.26 12.11 11.95
C TYR A 110 6.98 12.65 10.69
N PRO A 111 7.56 13.86 10.69
CA PRO A 111 8.11 14.45 9.45
C PRO A 111 9.12 13.55 8.72
N THR A 112 9.99 12.89 9.47
CA THR A 112 10.97 11.92 8.96
C THR A 112 10.32 10.68 8.32
N TYR A 113 9.13 10.27 8.77
CA TYR A 113 8.34 9.25 8.11
C TYR A 113 7.87 9.72 6.72
N TYR A 114 7.37 10.95 6.60
CA TYR A 114 6.95 11.48 5.30
C TYR A 114 8.13 11.67 4.33
N GLN A 115 9.30 12.04 4.83
CA GLN A 115 10.53 12.05 4.04
C GLN A 115 10.86 10.65 3.50
N GLN A 116 10.70 9.60 4.32
CA GLN A 116 10.89 8.22 3.89
C GLN A 116 9.87 7.79 2.83
N VAL A 117 8.60 8.18 2.97
CA VAL A 117 7.56 7.92 1.95
C VAL A 117 7.93 8.58 0.62
N ASN A 118 8.35 9.84 0.65
CA ASN A 118 8.76 10.56 -0.56
C ASN A 118 9.99 9.91 -1.20
N TRP A 119 10.99 9.54 -0.40
CA TRP A 119 12.16 8.81 -0.89
C TRP A 119 11.77 7.48 -1.55
N ASN A 120 10.83 6.72 -0.96
CA ASN A 120 10.32 5.49 -1.58
C ASN A 120 9.66 5.78 -2.94
N VAL A 121 8.85 6.84 -3.05
CA VAL A 121 8.22 7.22 -4.32
C VAL A 121 9.27 7.59 -5.37
N GLU A 122 10.27 8.40 -5.02
CA GLU A 122 11.35 8.75 -5.96
C GLU A 122 12.15 7.51 -6.39
N ARG A 123 12.45 6.60 -5.46
CA ARG A 123 13.11 5.33 -5.77
C ARG A 123 12.29 4.46 -6.73
N MET A 124 10.96 4.49 -6.64
CA MET A 124 10.08 3.83 -7.62
C MET A 124 10.08 4.53 -8.98
N LYS A 125 10.27 5.84 -9.04
CA LYS A 125 10.35 6.60 -10.31
C LYS A 125 11.68 6.43 -11.04
N GLU A 126 12.73 6.05 -10.33
CA GLU A 126 14.02 5.68 -10.93
C GLU A 126 13.98 4.32 -11.64
N ASP A 127 12.97 3.50 -11.33
CA ASP A 127 12.83 2.18 -11.93
C ASP A 127 12.24 2.23 -13.34
N GLU A 128 12.90 1.54 -14.28
CA GLU A 128 12.56 1.52 -15.71
C GLU A 128 11.11 1.13 -16.03
N VAL A 129 10.51 0.26 -15.22
CA VAL A 129 9.14 -0.20 -15.43
C VAL A 129 8.16 0.67 -14.66
N LEU A 130 8.44 0.93 -13.38
CA LEU A 130 7.50 1.62 -12.48
C LEU A 130 7.34 3.10 -12.81
N LYS A 131 8.36 3.76 -13.37
CA LYS A 131 8.32 5.18 -13.78
C LYS A 131 7.15 5.51 -14.70
N ASN A 132 6.76 4.56 -15.55
CA ASN A 132 5.68 4.72 -16.51
C ASN A 132 4.30 4.88 -15.85
N PHE A 133 4.14 4.41 -14.61
CA PHE A 133 2.90 4.58 -13.86
C PHE A 133 2.79 5.93 -13.14
N PHE A 134 3.89 6.69 -13.04
CA PHE A 134 3.91 8.01 -12.38
C PHE A 134 3.75 9.19 -13.35
N ARG A 135 3.96 8.97 -14.65
CA ARG A 135 3.89 9.99 -15.72
C ARG A 135 2.46 10.27 -16.23
N GLN A 136 1.44 9.88 -15.47
CA GLN A 136 0.02 10.06 -15.83
C GLN A 136 -0.50 11.41 -15.39
#